data_AF-A0A837IAM6-F1
#
_entry.id   AF-A0A837IAM6-F1
#
_cell.length_a   1.000
_cell.length_b   1.000
_cell.length_c   1.000
_cell.angle_alpha   90.00
_cell.angle_beta   90.00
_cell.angle_gamma   90.00
#
_symmetry.space_group_name_H-M   'P 1'
#
loop_
_entity.id
_entity.type
_entity.pdbx_description
1 polymer ?
#
loop_
_entity_poly.entity_id
_entity_poly.type
_entity_poly.pdbx_seq_one_letter_code
_entity_poly.pdbx_strand_id
1 'polypeptide(L)'
;TDAGIGSYLKNVPCDPVTGTPYFYEPEPLKTCPSWFRMYAGLQNTDDPSLLPGIGPGGAYNYYVSSPNASIPVPQAPFDFYACKSHVCTPIEWDPVNGAQCDPNYQNVSDCYGDCPTSEDCVPQW
;
A
#
# COMPACT_ATOMS: atom_id res chain seq x y z
N THR A 1 -18.39 -9.78 11.51
CA THR A 1 -19.29 -9.31 10.44
C THR A 1 -18.57 -9.50 9.15
N ASP A 2 -19.01 -10.45 8.33
CA ASP A 2 -18.33 -10.79 7.07
C ASP A 2 -18.43 -9.62 6.11
N ALA A 3 -17.27 -9.05 5.74
CA ALA A 3 -17.18 -7.95 4.79
C ALA A 3 -17.46 -8.48 3.38
N GLY A 4 -18.73 -8.57 3.00
CA GLY A 4 -19.14 -8.93 1.64
C GLY A 4 -18.75 -7.86 0.61
N ILE A 5 -18.67 -8.25 -0.67
CA ILE A 5 -18.42 -7.33 -1.79
C ILE A 5 -19.77 -6.74 -2.22
N GLY A 6 -20.29 -5.82 -1.41
CA GLY A 6 -21.56 -5.14 -1.65
C GLY A 6 -22.73 -6.12 -1.83
N SER A 7 -23.60 -5.84 -2.81
CA SER A 7 -24.81 -6.62 -3.11
C SER A 7 -24.57 -7.85 -4.00
N TYR A 8 -23.39 -8.02 -4.59
CA TYR A 8 -23.11 -9.08 -5.56
C TYR A 8 -22.72 -10.39 -4.89
N LEU A 9 -21.84 -10.32 -3.89
CA LEU A 9 -21.35 -11.46 -3.16
C LEU A 9 -21.51 -11.25 -1.67
N LYS A 10 -22.19 -12.20 -1.03
CA LYS A 10 -22.38 -12.20 0.42
C LYS A 10 -21.05 -12.25 1.18
N ASN A 11 -20.08 -12.97 0.63
CA ASN A 11 -18.75 -13.18 1.21
C ASN A 11 -17.67 -12.94 0.15
N VAL A 12 -16.51 -12.43 0.57
CA VAL A 12 -15.32 -12.36 -0.28
C VAL A 12 -14.83 -13.79 -0.57
N PRO A 13 -14.50 -14.13 -1.84
CA PRO A 13 -13.92 -15.42 -2.18
C PRO A 13 -12.60 -15.69 -1.45
N CYS A 14 -12.29 -16.96 -1.24
CA CYS A 14 -11.02 -17.37 -0.65
C CYS A 14 -9.94 -17.64 -1.70
N ASP A 15 -8.70 -17.43 -1.30
CA ASP A 15 -7.53 -18.00 -1.97
C ASP A 15 -7.61 -19.54 -1.88
N PRO A 16 -7.51 -20.26 -3.00
CA PRO A 16 -7.67 -21.72 -3.02
C PRO A 16 -6.54 -22.48 -2.34
N VAL A 17 -5.36 -21.87 -2.15
CA VAL A 17 -4.20 -22.48 -1.51
C VAL A 17 -4.29 -22.33 0.00
N THR A 18 -4.59 -21.13 0.50
CA THR A 18 -4.60 -20.84 1.95
C THR A 18 -5.96 -21.04 2.59
N GLY A 19 -7.04 -21.02 1.79
CA GLY A 19 -8.42 -21.02 2.29
C GLY A 19 -8.85 -19.70 2.95
N THR A 20 -7.99 -18.68 2.95
CA THR A 20 -8.29 -17.37 3.56
C THR A 20 -8.99 -16.45 2.55
N PRO A 21 -9.97 -15.63 2.97
CA PRO A 21 -10.56 -14.61 2.10
C PRO A 21 -9.49 -13.68 1.52
N TYR A 22 -9.65 -13.27 0.26
CA TYR A 22 -8.81 -12.20 -0.31
C TYR A 22 -8.97 -10.90 0.47
N PHE A 23 -7.92 -10.08 0.52
CA PHE A 23 -8.04 -8.78 1.16
C PHE A 23 -8.85 -7.84 0.27
N TYR A 24 -9.96 -7.33 0.81
CA TYR A 24 -10.86 -6.39 0.14
C TYR A 24 -10.69 -4.99 0.74
N GLU A 25 -10.31 -4.04 -0.11
CA GLU A 25 -10.13 -2.63 0.22
C GLU A 25 -11.23 -1.81 -0.49
N PRO A 26 -12.32 -1.46 0.20
CA PRO A 26 -13.27 -0.49 -0.31
C PRO A 26 -12.71 0.93 -0.18
N GLU A 27 -13.25 1.86 -0.97
CA GLU A 27 -13.05 3.30 -0.75
C GLU A 27 -13.23 3.68 0.73
N PRO A 28 -12.19 4.21 1.40
CA PRO A 28 -12.25 4.51 2.81
C PRO A 28 -13.34 5.54 3.15
N LEU A 29 -13.93 5.40 4.34
CA LEU A 29 -14.86 6.36 4.92
C LEU A 29 -16.19 6.55 4.14
N LYS A 30 -16.47 5.69 3.15
CA LYS A 30 -17.72 5.71 2.37
C LYS A 30 -18.59 4.49 2.70
N THR A 31 -19.85 4.74 3.01
CA THR A 31 -20.87 3.68 3.20
C THR A 31 -21.26 3.01 1.88
N CYS A 32 -21.13 3.75 0.76
CA CYS A 32 -21.28 3.25 -0.61
C CYS A 32 -20.00 3.54 -1.38
N PRO A 33 -19.00 2.64 -1.33
CA PRO A 33 -17.72 2.82 -2.00
C PRO A 33 -17.89 3.00 -3.51
N SER A 34 -17.25 4.01 -4.09
CA SER A 34 -17.26 4.26 -5.55
C SER A 34 -16.17 3.49 -6.30
N TRP A 35 -15.19 2.97 -5.56
CA TRP A 35 -14.12 2.11 -6.07
C TRP A 35 -13.76 1.06 -5.03
N PHE A 36 -13.08 0.01 -5.48
CA PHE A 36 -12.49 -1.00 -4.61
C PHE A 36 -11.17 -1.50 -5.18
N ARG A 37 -10.41 -2.19 -4.33
CA ARG A 37 -9.32 -3.08 -4.71
C ARG A 37 -9.46 -4.42 -3.99
N MET A 38 -8.98 -5.47 -4.64
CA MET A 38 -8.78 -6.77 -4.01
C MET A 38 -7.37 -7.22 -4.28
N TYR A 39 -6.72 -7.80 -3.26
CA TYR A 39 -5.33 -8.20 -3.34
C TYR A 39 -5.18 -9.71 -3.19
N ALA A 40 -4.18 -10.26 -3.86
CA ALA A 40 -3.84 -11.67 -3.79
C ALA A 40 -2.31 -11.88 -3.80
N GLY A 41 -1.90 -13.07 -3.36
CA GLY A 41 -0.53 -13.56 -3.46
C GLY A 41 -0.41 -14.61 -4.56
N LEU A 42 -0.04 -14.20 -5.77
CA LEU A 42 0.30 -15.12 -6.85
C LEU A 42 1.49 -15.98 -6.43
N GLN A 43 1.32 -17.29 -6.54
CA GLN A 43 2.37 -18.28 -6.28
C GLN A 43 3.32 -18.44 -7.47
N ASN A 44 2.85 -18.12 -8.67
CA ASN A 44 3.70 -18.10 -9.85
C ASN A 44 4.48 -16.78 -9.90
N THR A 45 5.75 -16.83 -9.51
CA THR A 45 6.62 -15.65 -9.49
C THR A 45 7.01 -15.14 -10.88
N ASP A 46 6.78 -15.94 -11.92
CA ASP A 46 7.08 -15.58 -13.31
C ASP A 46 5.87 -14.97 -14.05
N ASP A 47 4.74 -14.75 -13.36
CA ASP A 47 3.55 -14.13 -13.97
C ASP A 47 3.83 -12.66 -14.31
N PRO A 48 3.62 -12.20 -15.56
CA PRO A 48 3.85 -10.80 -15.94
C PRO A 48 2.96 -9.79 -15.20
N SER A 49 1.88 -10.25 -14.58
CA SER A 49 0.95 -9.43 -13.80
C SER A 49 1.40 -9.23 -12.35
N LEU A 50 2.49 -9.90 -11.94
CA LEU A 50 3.04 -9.79 -10.60
C LEU A 50 3.63 -8.40 -10.38
N LEU A 51 3.13 -7.73 -9.34
CA LEU A 51 3.59 -6.44 -8.87
C LEU A 51 3.94 -6.56 -7.37
N PRO A 52 5.22 -6.73 -7.00
CA PRO A 52 5.60 -7.07 -5.64
C PRO A 52 5.37 -5.92 -4.66
N GLY A 53 5.11 -6.25 -3.40
CA GLY A 53 5.13 -5.28 -2.31
C GLY A 53 3.89 -4.38 -2.24
N ILE A 54 2.74 -4.81 -2.74
CA ILE A 54 1.52 -3.96 -2.76
C ILE A 54 0.53 -4.34 -1.65
N GLY A 55 -0.46 -3.46 -1.46
CA GLY A 55 -1.50 -3.63 -0.44
C GLY A 55 -0.93 -3.44 0.98
N PRO A 56 -1.74 -3.66 2.03
CA PRO A 56 -1.34 -3.37 3.41
C PRO A 56 -0.06 -4.11 3.83
N GLY A 57 0.93 -3.34 4.30
CA GLY A 57 2.23 -3.85 4.74
C GLY A 57 3.06 -4.47 3.62
N GLY A 58 2.75 -4.15 2.35
CA GLY A 58 3.39 -4.77 1.18
C GLY A 58 3.22 -6.29 1.08
N ALA A 59 2.19 -6.85 1.71
CA ALA A 59 2.03 -8.29 1.87
C ALA A 59 1.56 -9.03 0.60
N TYR A 60 1.19 -8.31 -0.46
CA TYR A 60 0.59 -8.87 -1.66
C TYR A 60 1.45 -8.57 -2.89
N ASN A 61 1.22 -9.34 -3.96
CA ASN A 61 1.96 -9.19 -5.21
C ASN A 61 1.05 -9.10 -6.45
N TYR A 62 -0.26 -8.99 -6.26
CA TYR A 62 -1.25 -8.84 -7.32
C TYR A 62 -2.51 -8.16 -6.80
N TYR A 63 -3.19 -7.43 -7.68
CA TYR A 63 -4.46 -6.80 -7.36
C TYR A 63 -5.41 -6.75 -8.56
N VAL A 64 -6.69 -6.62 -8.25
CA VAL A 64 -7.74 -6.20 -9.19
C VAL A 64 -8.46 -5.00 -8.59
N SER A 65 -8.93 -4.07 -9.43
CA SER A 65 -9.58 -2.85 -8.95
C SER A 65 -10.66 -2.35 -9.88
N SER A 66 -11.50 -1.45 -9.37
CA SER A 66 -12.32 -0.59 -10.23
C SER A 66 -11.43 0.27 -11.15
N PRO A 67 -11.91 0.65 -12.35
CA PRO A 67 -11.15 1.52 -13.26
C PRO A 67 -10.82 2.91 -12.70
N ASN A 68 -11.61 3.40 -11.73
CA ASN A 68 -11.44 4.69 -11.07
C ASN A 68 -10.66 4.61 -9.74
N ALA A 69 -10.20 3.42 -9.33
CA ALA A 69 -9.30 3.30 -8.19
C ALA A 69 -7.91 3.79 -8.60
N SER A 70 -7.18 4.47 -7.72
CA SER A 70 -5.77 4.74 -7.97
C SER A 70 -4.98 3.43 -8.01
N ILE A 71 -3.88 3.41 -8.76
CA ILE A 71 -2.99 2.25 -8.86
C ILE A 71 -2.28 2.06 -7.51
N PRO A 72 -2.26 0.83 -6.93
CA PRO A 72 -1.44 0.52 -5.76
C PRO A 72 0.03 0.80 -6.06
N VAL A 73 0.66 1.56 -5.18
CA VAL A 73 2.11 1.72 -5.20
C VAL A 73 2.73 0.60 -4.37
N PRO A 74 3.85 0.00 -4.80
CA PRO A 74 4.66 -0.85 -3.95
C PRO A 74 4.99 -0.10 -2.65
N GLN A 75 4.56 -0.65 -1.51
CA GLN A 75 4.98 -0.25 -0.19
C GLN A 75 6.37 -0.82 0.03
N ALA A 76 7.33 0.05 0.35
CA ALA A 76 8.60 -0.41 0.87
C ALA A 76 8.32 -1.27 2.12
N PRO A 77 9.10 -2.35 2.37
CA PRO A 77 8.90 -3.23 3.53
C PRO A 77 9.01 -2.52 4.89
N PHE A 78 9.38 -1.24 4.88
CA PHE A 78 9.44 -0.35 6.02
C PHE A 78 8.82 0.98 5.58
N ASP A 79 7.77 1.42 6.25
CA ASP A 79 7.07 2.68 5.99
C ASP A 79 7.95 3.88 6.41
N PHE A 80 9.02 4.13 5.67
CA PHE A 80 9.79 5.36 5.83
C PHE A 80 9.13 6.47 5.03
N TYR A 81 9.04 7.64 5.65
CA TYR A 81 8.54 8.86 5.04
C TYR A 81 9.57 9.96 5.17
N ALA A 82 9.53 10.93 4.25
CA ALA A 82 10.34 12.13 4.37
C ALA A 82 9.64 13.32 3.73
N CYS A 83 10.11 14.52 4.08
CA CYS A 83 9.56 15.76 3.57
C CYS A 83 10.14 16.06 2.19
N LYS A 84 9.29 16.07 1.16
CA LYS A 84 9.66 16.51 -0.19
C LYS A 84 8.83 17.74 -0.53
N SER A 85 9.48 18.90 -0.64
CA SER A 85 8.82 20.20 -0.79
C SER A 85 7.79 20.46 0.31
N HIS A 86 8.16 20.17 1.56
CA HIS A 86 7.31 20.27 2.76
C HIS A 86 6.06 19.36 2.75
N VAL A 87 6.02 18.36 1.85
CA VAL A 87 4.96 17.36 1.80
C VAL A 87 5.50 16.03 2.28
N CYS A 88 4.83 15.44 3.26
CA CYS A 88 5.15 14.10 3.73
C CYS A 88 4.95 13.07 2.61
N THR A 89 6.04 12.42 2.20
CA THR A 89 6.08 11.51 1.06
C THR A 89 6.73 10.19 1.48
N PRO A 90 6.16 9.03 1.11
CA PRO A 90 6.83 7.75 1.33
C PRO A 90 8.15 7.70 0.57
N ILE A 91 9.16 7.09 1.18
CA ILE A 91 10.50 6.95 0.62
C ILE A 91 10.96 5.49 0.62
N GLU A 92 11.89 5.18 -0.26
CA GLU A 92 12.43 3.83 -0.36
C GLU A 92 13.42 3.54 0.78
N TRP A 93 13.59 2.24 1.08
CA TRP A 93 14.62 1.75 1.97
C TRP A 93 15.52 0.77 1.23
N ASP A 94 16.81 1.09 1.17
CA ASP A 94 17.85 0.21 0.64
C ASP A 94 18.51 -0.58 1.79
N PRO A 95 18.63 -1.92 1.72
CA PRO A 95 19.23 -2.72 2.79
C PRO A 95 20.73 -2.45 3.06
N VAL A 96 21.43 -1.80 2.12
CA VAL A 96 22.88 -1.51 2.21
C VAL A 96 23.12 -0.06 2.62
N ASN A 97 22.36 0.88 2.07
CA ASN A 97 22.54 2.32 2.20
C ASN A 97 21.52 2.98 3.14
N GLY A 98 20.47 2.26 3.56
CA GLY A 98 19.42 2.75 4.45
C GLY A 98 18.31 3.51 3.73
N ALA A 99 17.63 4.39 4.46
CA ALA A 99 16.53 5.19 3.93
C ALA A 99 17.01 6.08 2.78
N GLN A 100 16.17 6.26 1.76
CA GLN A 100 16.45 7.11 0.60
C GLN A 100 16.80 8.55 0.99
N CYS A 101 16.31 9.03 2.13
CA CYS A 101 16.46 10.43 2.51
C CYS A 101 16.73 10.61 4.02
N ASP A 102 17.36 11.74 4.36
CA ASP A 102 17.61 12.21 5.73
C ASP A 102 17.20 13.70 5.84
N PRO A 103 16.39 14.12 6.84
CA PRO A 103 15.69 13.30 7.83
C PRO A 103 14.63 12.37 7.21
N ASN A 104 14.37 11.25 7.89
CA ASN A 104 13.26 10.33 7.62
C ASN A 104 12.48 9.98 8.89
N TYR A 105 11.26 9.51 8.69
CA TYR A 105 10.29 9.19 9.72
C TYR A 105 9.79 7.76 9.54
N GLN A 106 9.73 6.98 10.62
CA GLN A 106 9.21 5.61 10.61
C GLN A 106 7.69 5.54 10.68
N ASN A 107 7.02 6.67 10.92
CA ASN A 107 5.57 6.76 10.99
C ASN A 107 5.08 7.98 10.20
N VAL A 108 3.97 7.78 9.50
CA VAL A 108 3.32 8.83 8.71
C VAL A 108 2.83 10.01 9.57
N SER A 109 2.45 9.75 10.82
CA SER A 109 1.97 10.77 11.76
C SER A 109 3.05 11.78 12.13
N ASP A 110 4.28 11.31 12.37
CA ASP A 110 5.40 12.15 12.76
C ASP A 110 5.84 13.02 11.58
N CYS A 111 5.87 12.42 10.39
CA CYS A 111 6.16 13.12 9.14
C CYS A 111 5.15 14.24 8.81
N TYR A 112 3.83 14.00 8.93
CA TYR A 112 2.85 15.07 8.73
C TYR A 112 2.92 16.17 9.80
N GLY A 113 3.32 15.82 11.04
CA GLY A 113 3.50 16.79 12.12
C GLY A 113 4.70 17.70 11.91
N ASP A 114 5.79 17.17 11.36
CA ASP A 114 7.09 17.85 11.29
C ASP A 114 7.40 18.48 9.92
N CYS A 115 6.90 17.94 8.79
CA CYS A 115 7.20 18.47 7.45
C CYS A 115 6.85 19.95 7.18
N PRO A 116 5.81 20.55 7.80
CA PRO A 116 5.54 21.97 7.62
C PRO A 116 6.64 22.89 8.19
N THR A 117 7.49 22.38 9.09
CA THR A 117 8.51 23.17 9.81
C THR A 117 9.92 22.59 9.71
N SER A 118 10.09 21.36 9.22
CA SER A 118 11.39 20.71 9.03
C SER A 118 12.04 21.09 7.69
N GLU A 119 13.33 20.83 7.59
CA GLU A 119 14.05 20.87 6.31
C GLU A 119 13.56 19.73 5.39
N ASP A 120 13.62 19.99 4.09
CA ASP A 120 13.35 18.97 3.08
C ASP A 120 14.41 17.87 3.15
N CYS A 121 14.01 16.67 2.78
CA CYS A 121 14.84 15.49 2.86
C CYS A 121 15.98 15.54 1.83
N VAL A 122 17.20 15.21 2.25
CA VAL A 122 18.38 15.15 1.39
C VAL A 122 18.58 13.71 0.89
N PRO A 123 18.58 13.47 -0.43
CA PRO A 123 18.83 12.14 -0.99
C PRO A 123 20.18 11.57 -0.55
N GLN A 124 20.18 10.30 -0.12
CA GLN A 124 21.38 9.62 0.37
C GLN A 124 22.10 8.79 -0.72
N TRP A 125 21.51 8.67 -1.92
CA TRP A 125 22.05 7.91 -3.06
C TRP A 125 21.40 8.29 -4.38
#